data_AF-A0A3D9CKT7-F1
#
_entry.id   AF-A0A3D9CKT7-F1
#
_cell.length_a   1.000
_cell.length_b   1.000
_cell.length_c   1.000
_cell.angle_alpha   90.00
_cell.angle_beta   90.00
_cell.angle_gamma   90.00
#
_symmetry.space_group_name_H-M   'P 1'
#
loop_
_entity.id
_entity.type
_entity.pdbx_description
1 polymer ?
#
loop_
_entity_poly.entity_id
_entity_poly.type
_entity_poly.pdbx_seq_one_letter_code
_entity_poly.pdbx_strand_id
1 'polypeptide(L)'
;MKRIYYLSFLLFLILFSCEKSKQNVYKLSAINFNIEMKLEKNNSFLREYKRYLVISSKDNNEIESVRLKDDNGTGANSYLYEDVGSYIIIDCDGTWYSLNKKTGDLHLIGNFWLKYPPKNYLGTFVLTSSNKKINFIKQEKIKLNDIYKYGGG
;
A
#
# COMPACT_ATOMS: atom_id res chain seq x y z
N MET A 1 53.66 -32.68 12.91
CA MET A 1 52.29 -32.58 12.33
C MET A 1 51.37 -31.90 13.35
N LYS A 2 51.24 -30.57 13.29
CA LYS A 2 50.42 -29.80 14.23
C LYS A 2 49.74 -28.67 13.47
N ARG A 3 48.45 -28.47 13.78
CA ARG A 3 47.60 -27.29 13.52
C ARG A 3 46.99 -27.15 12.12
N ILE A 4 46.00 -28.00 11.84
CA ILE A 4 44.87 -27.68 10.96
C ILE A 4 43.62 -27.62 11.85
N TYR A 5 43.41 -26.54 12.60
CA TYR A 5 42.16 -26.37 13.38
C TYR A 5 41.72 -24.91 13.56
N TYR A 6 42.25 -23.96 12.77
CA TYR A 6 41.80 -22.55 12.84
C TYR A 6 40.94 -22.11 11.65
N LEU A 7 40.78 -22.95 10.62
CA LEU A 7 39.97 -22.60 9.45
C LEU A 7 38.47 -22.89 9.63
N SER A 8 38.08 -23.55 10.72
CA SER A 8 36.67 -23.88 11.00
C SER A 8 35.93 -22.80 11.78
N PHE A 9 36.62 -21.76 12.27
CA PHE A 9 36.01 -20.70 13.07
C PHE A 9 35.55 -19.48 12.24
N LEU A 10 36.03 -19.34 10.99
CA LEU A 10 35.65 -18.21 10.13
C LEU A 10 34.37 -18.45 9.32
N LEU A 11 33.89 -19.70 9.25
CA LEU A 11 32.74 -20.06 8.41
C LEU A 11 31.37 -19.92 9.11
N PHE A 12 31.35 -19.65 10.42
CA PHE A 12 30.11 -19.56 11.21
C PHE A 12 29.55 -18.12 11.35
N LEU A 13 30.22 -17.11 10.80
CA LEU A 13 29.80 -15.71 10.88
C LEU A 13 28.94 -15.24 9.70
N ILE A 14 28.62 -16.11 8.74
CA ILE A 14 27.64 -15.85 7.69
C ILE A 14 26.29 -16.50 8.06
N LEU A 15 25.99 -16.54 9.37
CA LEU A 15 24.63 -16.78 9.85
C LEU A 15 23.77 -15.58 9.43
N PHE A 16 23.19 -15.71 8.23
CA PHE A 16 21.84 -15.31 7.89
C PHE A 16 21.23 -14.26 8.83
N SER A 17 21.71 -13.02 8.77
CA SER A 17 20.85 -11.89 9.08
C SER A 17 19.88 -11.77 7.91
N CYS A 18 18.88 -12.64 7.89
CA CYS A 18 17.65 -12.42 7.15
C CYS A 18 16.93 -11.30 7.89
N GLU A 19 17.42 -10.07 7.70
CA GLU A 19 16.73 -8.88 8.14
C GLU A 19 15.42 -8.86 7.36
N LYS A 20 14.34 -9.37 7.99
CA LYS A 20 12.98 -9.27 7.43
C LYS A 20 12.81 -7.81 7.08
N SER A 21 12.82 -7.49 5.79
CA SER A 21 12.73 -6.12 5.32
C SER A 21 11.51 -5.52 6.01
N LYS A 22 11.69 -4.45 6.79
CA LYS A 22 10.57 -3.78 7.47
C LYS A 22 9.60 -3.31 6.38
N GLN A 23 8.56 -4.10 6.14
CA GLN A 23 7.49 -3.73 5.22
C GLN A 23 6.80 -2.52 5.82
N ASN A 24 6.70 -1.46 5.03
CA ASN A 24 6.01 -0.26 5.43
C ASN A 24 4.53 -0.45 5.13
N VAL A 25 3.76 -0.75 6.18
CA VAL A 25 2.34 -1.03 6.12
C VAL A 25 1.59 -0.02 6.97
N TYR A 26 0.53 0.56 6.43
CA TYR A 26 -0.48 1.28 7.22
C TYR A 26 -1.75 0.45 7.27
N LYS A 27 -2.36 0.35 8.46
CA LYS A 27 -3.57 -0.44 8.72
C LYS A 27 -4.69 0.47 9.24
N LEU A 28 -5.82 0.43 8.55
CA LEU A 28 -7.08 1.05 8.97
C LEU A 28 -8.06 -0.05 9.40
N SER A 29 -8.52 0.00 10.64
CA SER A 29 -9.47 -0.97 11.20
C SER A 29 -10.91 -0.59 10.82
N ALA A 30 -11.56 -1.38 9.96
CA ALA A 30 -13.00 -1.27 9.67
C ALA A 30 -13.82 -2.08 10.69
N ILE A 31 -15.12 -2.30 10.50
CA ILE A 31 -15.90 -3.12 11.45
C ILE A 31 -15.52 -4.60 11.35
N ASN A 32 -15.52 -5.17 10.13
CA ASN A 32 -15.38 -6.62 9.93
C ASN A 32 -13.98 -7.04 9.44
N PHE A 33 -13.17 -6.11 8.96
CA PHE A 33 -11.86 -6.37 8.37
C PHE A 33 -10.92 -5.18 8.61
N ASN A 34 -9.71 -5.27 8.07
CA ASN A 34 -8.76 -4.18 8.02
C ASN A 34 -8.45 -3.84 6.55
N ILE A 35 -8.33 -2.55 6.27
CA ILE A 35 -7.86 -2.02 5.00
C ILE A 35 -6.40 -1.62 5.19
N GLU A 36 -5.51 -2.22 4.42
CA GLU A 36 -4.08 -2.00 4.53
C GLU A 36 -3.50 -1.48 3.23
N MET A 37 -2.55 -0.56 3.35
CA MET A 37 -1.69 -0.16 2.26
C MET A 37 -0.29 -0.63 2.59
N LYS A 38 0.31 -1.38 1.68
CA LYS A 38 1.65 -1.97 1.84
C LYS A 38 2.58 -1.48 0.75
N LEU A 39 3.78 -1.05 1.14
CA LEU A 39 4.87 -0.73 0.22
C LEU A 39 5.92 -1.83 0.22
N GLU A 40 6.32 -2.23 -0.98
CA GLU A 40 7.52 -3.03 -1.21
C GLU A 40 8.50 -2.23 -2.04
N LYS A 41 9.76 -2.17 -1.60
CA LYS A 41 10.77 -1.38 -2.29
C LYS A 41 11.08 -2.02 -3.64
N ASN A 42 11.01 -1.24 -4.72
CA ASN A 42 11.27 -1.75 -6.07
C ASN A 42 12.78 -1.78 -6.39
N ASN A 43 13.55 -0.86 -5.80
CA ASN A 43 14.98 -0.69 -6.08
C ASN A 43 15.75 -0.34 -4.79
N SER A 44 16.99 -0.80 -4.66
CA SER A 44 17.81 -0.54 -3.46
C SER A 44 18.19 0.93 -3.24
N PHE A 45 18.21 1.75 -4.29
CA PHE A 45 18.68 3.13 -4.24
C PHE A 45 17.56 4.14 -4.53
N LEU A 46 16.72 3.85 -5.51
CA LEU A 46 15.62 4.75 -5.89
C LEU A 46 14.47 4.68 -4.87
N ARG A 47 13.74 5.78 -4.75
CA ARG A 47 12.56 5.89 -3.87
C ARG A 47 11.32 5.33 -4.56
N GLU A 48 11.46 4.20 -5.21
CA GLU A 48 10.40 3.56 -5.96
C GLU A 48 9.78 2.43 -5.16
N TYR A 49 8.45 2.36 -5.16
CA TYR A 49 7.70 1.41 -4.37
C TYR A 49 6.61 0.75 -5.20
N LYS A 50 6.57 -0.58 -5.14
CA LYS A 50 5.37 -1.33 -5.47
C LYS A 50 4.36 -1.08 -4.36
N ARG A 51 3.12 -0.81 -4.74
CA ARG A 51 2.03 -0.51 -3.81
C ARG A 51 0.98 -1.59 -3.88
N TYR A 52 0.50 -2.01 -2.73
CA TYR A 52 -0.53 -3.03 -2.60
C TYR A 52 -1.62 -2.54 -1.67
N LEU A 53 -2.87 -2.66 -2.12
CA LEU A 53 -4.03 -2.61 -1.25
C LEU A 53 -4.30 -4.03 -0.78
N VAL A 54 -4.27 -4.23 0.53
CA VAL A 54 -4.46 -5.53 1.17
C VAL A 54 -5.65 -5.45 2.10
N ILE A 55 -6.57 -6.41 1.98
CA ILE A 55 -7.70 -6.58 2.88
C ILE A 55 -7.39 -7.78 3.76
N SER A 56 -7.47 -7.61 5.07
CA SER A 56 -7.23 -8.70 6.02
C SER A 56 -8.37 -8.84 7.02
N SER A 57 -8.56 -10.05 7.53
CA SER A 57 -9.47 -10.30 8.64
C SER A 57 -9.00 -9.56 9.90
N LYS A 58 -9.86 -9.53 10.93
CA LYS A 58 -9.49 -8.96 12.23
C LYS A 58 -8.32 -9.65 12.91
N ASP A 59 -8.11 -10.92 12.60
CA ASP A 59 -6.97 -11.71 13.07
C ASP A 59 -5.71 -11.51 12.21
N ASN A 60 -5.76 -10.58 11.25
CA ASN A 60 -4.67 -10.22 10.33
C ASN A 60 -4.34 -11.30 9.29
N ASN A 61 -5.26 -12.22 9.00
CA ASN A 61 -5.11 -13.12 7.86
C ASN A 61 -5.50 -12.37 6.59
N GLU A 62 -4.65 -12.39 5.57
CA GLU A 62 -4.94 -11.78 4.27
C GLU A 62 -6.17 -12.46 3.65
N ILE A 63 -7.17 -11.66 3.28
CA ILE A 63 -8.38 -12.08 2.56
C ILE A 63 -8.15 -11.85 1.07
N GLU A 64 -7.68 -10.65 0.72
CA GLU A 64 -7.47 -10.25 -0.66
C GLU A 64 -6.33 -9.22 -0.77
N SER A 65 -5.65 -9.20 -1.92
CA SER A 65 -4.59 -8.24 -2.21
C SER A 65 -4.58 -7.88 -3.68
N VAL A 66 -4.52 -6.58 -3.98
CA VAL A 66 -4.38 -6.07 -5.33
C VAL A 66 -3.18 -5.14 -5.44
N ARG A 67 -2.44 -5.28 -6.54
CA ARG A 67 -1.36 -4.36 -6.87
C ARG A 67 -1.95 -3.07 -7.44
N LEU A 68 -1.53 -1.96 -6.87
CA LEU A 68 -1.88 -0.61 -7.30
C LEU A 68 -0.80 -0.04 -8.23
N LYS A 69 -1.02 1.17 -8.76
CA LYS A 69 0.00 1.87 -9.55
C LYS A 69 1.27 2.04 -8.72
N ASP A 70 2.43 1.67 -9.26
CA ASP A 70 3.71 1.84 -8.56
C ASP A 70 3.98 3.34 -8.28
N ASP A 71 4.62 3.64 -7.15
CA ASP A 71 5.14 4.98 -6.86
C ASP A 71 6.55 5.11 -7.44
N ASN A 72 6.73 6.04 -8.38
CA ASN A 72 8.05 6.35 -8.97
C ASN A 72 8.84 7.37 -8.12
N GLY A 73 8.54 7.47 -6.83
CA GLY A 73 9.21 8.36 -5.88
C GLY A 73 8.69 9.80 -5.85
N THR A 74 7.59 10.07 -6.55
CA THR A 74 6.96 11.39 -6.64
C THR A 74 5.68 11.49 -5.81
N GLY A 75 5.29 10.43 -5.10
CA GLY A 75 4.13 10.39 -4.22
C GLY A 75 2.87 9.98 -4.99
N ALA A 76 2.65 8.68 -5.08
CA ALA A 76 1.43 8.05 -5.55
C ALA A 76 0.48 7.78 -4.38
N ASN A 77 -0.65 8.47 -4.34
CA ASN A 77 -1.62 8.39 -3.24
C ASN A 77 -2.85 7.58 -3.63
N SER A 78 -3.55 7.01 -2.65
CA SER A 78 -4.84 6.36 -2.88
C SER A 78 -5.88 6.93 -1.92
N TYR A 79 -7.10 7.11 -2.39
CA TYR A 79 -8.14 7.88 -1.72
C TYR A 79 -9.28 6.95 -1.31
N LEU A 80 -9.73 7.07 -0.07
CA LEU A 80 -10.80 6.27 0.50
C LEU A 80 -12.07 7.11 0.65
N TYR A 81 -13.15 6.61 0.10
CA TYR A 81 -14.49 7.17 0.19
C TYR A 81 -15.46 6.12 0.75
N GLU A 82 -16.55 6.61 1.30
CA GLU A 82 -17.64 5.80 1.81
C GLU A 82 -18.87 5.85 0.91
N ASP A 83 -19.48 4.71 0.66
CA ASP A 83 -20.77 4.59 -0.02
C ASP A 83 -21.75 3.68 0.75
N VAL A 84 -22.98 3.58 0.27
CA VAL A 84 -24.07 2.77 0.84
C VAL A 84 -23.79 1.27 0.62
N GLY A 85 -22.95 0.71 1.49
CA GLY A 85 -22.64 -0.74 1.52
C GLY A 85 -21.21 -1.09 1.12
N SER A 86 -20.47 -0.15 0.53
CA SER A 86 -19.07 -0.34 0.14
C SER A 86 -18.19 0.84 0.57
N TYR A 87 -16.89 0.58 0.70
CA TYR A 87 -15.89 1.63 0.57
C TYR A 87 -15.47 1.72 -0.89
N ILE A 88 -15.16 2.93 -1.35
CA ILE A 88 -14.62 3.15 -2.69
C ILE A 88 -13.17 3.60 -2.54
N ILE A 89 -12.26 2.87 -3.15
CA ILE A 89 -10.83 3.19 -3.16
C ILE A 89 -10.47 3.64 -4.56
N ILE A 90 -9.94 4.86 -4.67
CA ILE A 90 -9.52 5.43 -5.94
C ILE A 90 -8.01 5.57 -5.92
N ASP A 91 -7.35 4.94 -6.87
CA ASP A 91 -5.90 5.01 -7.00
C ASP A 91 -5.44 6.22 -7.85
N CYS A 92 -4.16 6.58 -7.73
CA CYS A 92 -3.60 7.78 -8.36
C CYS A 92 -3.56 7.77 -9.91
N ASP A 93 -3.92 6.65 -10.53
CA ASP A 93 -4.05 6.50 -11.98
C ASP A 93 -5.52 6.50 -12.45
N GLY A 94 -6.45 6.79 -11.55
CA GLY A 94 -7.88 6.78 -11.83
C GLY A 94 -8.53 5.41 -11.78
N THR A 95 -7.84 4.37 -11.32
CA THR A 95 -8.43 3.04 -11.09
C THR A 95 -9.28 3.04 -9.83
N TRP A 96 -10.52 2.58 -9.94
CA TRP A 96 -11.50 2.57 -8.84
C TRP A 96 -11.80 1.13 -8.42
N TYR A 97 -11.79 0.89 -7.12
CA TYR A 97 -12.19 -0.36 -6.51
C TYR A 97 -13.37 -0.14 -5.57
N SER A 98 -14.30 -1.09 -5.54
CA SER A 98 -15.35 -1.21 -4.54
C SER A 98 -14.95 -2.28 -3.55
N LEU A 99 -15.05 -1.98 -2.27
CA LEU A 99 -14.77 -2.90 -1.17
C LEU A 99 -16.03 -3.10 -0.35
N ASN A 100 -16.59 -4.32 -0.36
CA ASN A 100 -17.81 -4.62 0.37
C ASN A 100 -17.58 -4.50 1.89
N LYS A 101 -18.39 -3.68 2.58
CA LYS A 101 -18.23 -3.43 4.03
C LYS A 101 -18.52 -4.65 4.92
N LYS A 102 -19.28 -5.62 4.41
CA LYS A 102 -19.67 -6.83 5.15
C LYS A 102 -18.65 -7.94 4.96
N THR A 103 -18.29 -8.23 3.71
CA THR A 103 -17.47 -9.41 3.37
C THR A 103 -15.99 -9.10 3.26
N GLY A 104 -15.61 -7.85 2.93
CA GLY A 104 -14.23 -7.50 2.62
C GLY A 104 -13.82 -7.83 1.17
N ASP A 105 -14.76 -8.28 0.34
CA ASP A 105 -14.48 -8.57 -1.07
C ASP A 105 -14.19 -7.27 -1.83
N LEU A 106 -13.12 -7.30 -2.62
CA LEU A 106 -12.69 -6.20 -3.47
C LEU A 106 -13.09 -6.46 -4.93
N HIS A 107 -13.61 -5.43 -5.58
CA HIS A 107 -14.01 -5.50 -6.99
C HIS A 107 -13.48 -4.30 -7.75
N LEU A 108 -12.82 -4.54 -8.88
CA LEU A 108 -12.48 -3.48 -9.82
C LEU A 108 -13.77 -2.92 -10.44
N ILE A 109 -14.00 -1.62 -10.27
CA ILE A 109 -15.12 -0.92 -10.91
C ILE A 109 -14.72 -0.50 -12.32
N GLY A 110 -13.48 -0.01 -12.48
CA GLY A 110 -12.94 0.45 -13.76
C GLY A 110 -11.87 1.51 -13.59
N ASN A 111 -11.33 1.99 -14.71
CA ASN A 111 -10.43 3.13 -14.75
C ASN A 111 -11.19 4.34 -15.34
N PHE A 112 -11.16 5.45 -14.64
CA PHE A 112 -11.88 6.66 -15.02
C PHE A 112 -10.92 7.83 -15.14
N TRP A 113 -11.19 8.74 -16.07
CA TRP A 113 -10.43 9.98 -16.24
C TRP A 113 -11.28 11.18 -15.85
N LEU A 114 -10.77 12.00 -14.92
CA LEU A 114 -11.43 13.24 -14.46
C LEU A 114 -12.89 13.05 -13.98
N LYS A 115 -13.26 11.83 -13.60
CA LYS A 115 -14.58 11.54 -13.01
C LYS A 115 -14.62 12.09 -11.59
N TYR A 116 -15.71 12.77 -11.22
CA TYR A 116 -15.85 13.22 -9.84
C TYR A 116 -15.99 12.02 -8.88
N PRO A 117 -15.21 11.98 -7.78
CA PRO A 117 -15.31 10.92 -6.79
C PRO A 117 -16.63 11.00 -5.99
N PRO A 118 -16.98 9.94 -5.23
CA PRO A 118 -18.11 9.97 -4.30
C PRO A 118 -17.99 11.11 -3.27
N LYS A 119 -19.11 11.52 -2.67
CA LYS A 119 -19.14 12.68 -1.77
C LYS A 119 -18.48 12.42 -0.41
N ASN A 120 -18.62 11.22 0.14
CA ASN A 120 -18.24 10.94 1.52
C ASN A 120 -16.76 10.53 1.61
N TYR A 121 -15.87 11.52 1.51
CA TYR A 121 -14.43 11.31 1.65
C TYR A 121 -14.03 10.99 3.11
N LEU A 122 -13.29 9.88 3.29
CA LEU A 122 -12.80 9.43 4.59
C LEU A 122 -11.35 9.85 4.84
N GLY A 123 -10.49 9.73 3.83
CA GLY A 123 -9.07 10.03 3.96
C GLY A 123 -8.25 9.54 2.77
N THR A 124 -6.96 9.85 2.80
CA THR A 124 -6.00 9.50 1.76
C THR A 124 -4.84 8.75 2.37
N PHE A 125 -4.48 7.62 1.78
CA PHE A 125 -3.20 6.95 2.01
C PHE A 125 -2.11 7.76 1.31
N VAL A 126 -1.38 8.56 2.08
CA VAL A 126 -0.32 9.43 1.60
C VAL A 126 1.03 8.77 1.80
N LEU A 127 1.76 8.62 0.70
CA LEU A 127 3.16 8.21 0.72
C LEU A 127 4.02 9.44 0.98
N THR A 128 4.55 9.54 2.19
CA THR A 128 5.44 10.65 2.55
C THR A 128 6.87 10.35 2.10
N SER A 129 7.41 11.23 1.26
CA SER A 129 8.78 11.11 0.72
C SER A 129 9.86 11.27 1.78
N SER A 130 9.58 11.95 2.89
CA SER A 130 10.49 12.19 4.00
C SER A 130 10.67 10.96 4.90
N ASN A 131 9.57 10.30 5.25
CA ASN A 131 9.58 9.28 6.31
C ASN A 131 9.53 7.84 5.77
N LYS A 132 9.42 7.67 4.43
CA LYS A 132 9.26 6.36 3.78
C LYS A 132 8.14 5.54 4.43
N LYS A 133 7.09 6.24 4.88
CA LYS A 133 5.96 5.71 5.63
C LYS A 133 4.66 6.11 4.95
N ILE A 134 3.71 5.19 4.94
CA ILE A 134 2.33 5.51 4.56
C ILE A 134 1.65 6.08 5.78
N ASN A 135 0.94 7.19 5.60
CA ASN A 135 0.04 7.75 6.59
C ASN A 135 -1.37 7.81 6.00
N PHE A 136 -2.38 7.67 6.84
CA PHE A 136 -3.75 7.98 6.45
C PHE A 136 -4.13 9.34 6.99
N ILE A 137 -4.41 10.29 6.09
CA ILE A 137 -4.73 11.67 6.45
C ILE A 137 -6.07 12.08 5.85
N LYS A 138 -6.86 12.86 6.60
CA LYS A 138 -8.06 13.49 6.08
C LYS A 138 -7.71 14.90 5.60
N GLN A 139 -7.59 15.08 4.29
CA GLN A 139 -7.29 16.38 3.70
C GLN A 139 -8.56 17.25 3.68
N GLU A 140 -8.41 18.56 3.91
CA GLU A 140 -9.54 19.50 3.86
C GLU A 140 -10.13 19.64 2.46
N LYS A 141 -9.27 19.58 1.43
CA LYS A 141 -9.66 19.72 0.03
C LYS A 141 -8.87 18.75 -0.85
N ILE A 142 -9.58 17.94 -1.61
CA ILE A 142 -9.00 17.06 -2.63
C ILE A 142 -9.13 17.75 -3.99
N LYS A 143 -8.01 17.93 -4.70
CA LYS A 143 -8.04 18.37 -6.09
C LYS A 143 -8.18 17.15 -6.99
N LEU A 144 -9.04 17.25 -7.99
CA LEU A 144 -9.28 16.16 -8.94
C LEU A 144 -7.97 15.71 -9.62
N ASN A 145 -7.12 16.66 -10.00
CA ASN A 145 -5.83 16.38 -10.63
C ASN A 145 -4.86 15.59 -9.73
N ASP A 146 -5.01 15.64 -8.41
CA ASP A 146 -4.17 14.85 -7.50
C ASP A 146 -4.57 13.37 -7.56
N ILE A 147 -5.87 13.09 -7.71
CA ILE A 147 -6.42 11.74 -7.87
C ILE A 147 -5.96 11.12 -9.19
N TYR A 148 -5.86 11.93 -10.24
CA TYR A 148 -5.59 11.46 -11.60
C TYR A 148 -4.16 11.74 -12.05
N LYS A 149 -3.24 11.98 -11.11
CA LYS A 149 -1.86 12.40 -11.37
C LYS A 149 -1.09 11.52 -12.35
N TYR A 150 -1.35 10.21 -12.35
CA TYR A 150 -0.70 9.23 -13.24
C TYR A 150 -1.68 8.50 -14.15
N GLY A 151 -2.92 9.00 -14.26
CA GLY A 151 -3.88 8.52 -15.24
C GLY A 151 -3.78 9.34 -16.53
N GLY A 152 -4.61 9.00 -17.51
CA GLY A 152 -4.65 9.67 -18.81
C GLY A 152 -3.61 9.07 -19.74
N GLY A 153 -4.08 8.54 -20.87
CA GLY A 153 -3.22 8.16 -21.99
C GLY A 153 -2.78 9.39 -22.78
#